data_AF-A0AAD8FCP4-F1
#
_entry.id   AF-A0AAD8FCP4-F1
#
_cell.length_a   1.000
_cell.length_b   1.000
_cell.length_c   1.000
_cell.angle_alpha   90.00
_cell.angle_beta   90.00
_cell.angle_gamma   90.00
#
_symmetry.space_group_name_H-M   'P 1'
#
loop_
_entity.id
_entity.type
_entity.pdbx_description
1 polymer ?
#
loop_
_entity_poly.entity_id
_entity_poly.type
_entity_poly.pdbx_seq_one_letter_code
_entity_poly.pdbx_strand_id
1 'polypeptide(L)'
;GSNGPFLCGKQTTFEGGSREPSIAFWPSHIKSGEISFQTGSLMDLFSTLLDLSNISLPTDRPIDGISIKDVLLKGKTIERPIFYYRGDLLMAVRVGQYKAHLWTWSNSWSEFKNGSGVDFCPGENVVEVTTHDQTNHTLQPLLFDLGADPGEKYVIKPTSPVYQKHMPTIMSIVKEHLANLVPGVPQLNLCDDAVMNWAPPGCEKLGRCLPIPKSNPSKCDWPH
;
A
#
# COMPACT_ATOMS: atom_id res chain seq x y z
N GLY A 1 -16.03 1.31 8.36
CA GLY A 1 -15.59 2.70 8.13
C GLY A 1 -16.12 3.16 6.78
N SER A 2 -15.63 4.29 6.27
CA SER A 2 -15.88 4.74 4.90
C SER A 2 -14.56 5.20 4.31
N ASN A 3 -14.35 4.90 3.02
CA ASN A 3 -13.18 5.34 2.27
C ASN A 3 -13.48 6.62 1.46
N GLY A 4 -14.59 7.29 1.76
CA GLY A 4 -15.01 8.50 1.07
C GLY A 4 -15.26 8.26 -0.42
N PRO A 5 -14.63 9.02 -1.33
CA PRO A 5 -14.84 8.87 -2.77
C PRO A 5 -14.00 7.76 -3.42
N PHE A 6 -13.17 7.05 -2.64
CA PHE A 6 -12.19 6.11 -3.15
C PHE A 6 -12.76 4.69 -3.27
N LEU A 7 -12.34 3.98 -4.33
CA LEU A 7 -12.82 2.66 -4.69
C LEU A 7 -12.34 1.58 -3.71
N CYS A 8 -13.23 0.63 -3.40
CA CYS A 8 -13.00 -0.54 -2.55
C CYS A 8 -12.45 -0.16 -1.17
N GLY A 9 -11.87 -1.14 -0.45
CA GLY A 9 -11.28 -0.92 0.85
C GLY A 9 -10.08 -1.83 1.15
N LYS A 10 -9.86 -2.05 2.45
CA LYS A 10 -8.83 -2.95 2.99
C LYS A 10 -8.75 -4.26 2.20
N GLN A 11 -7.53 -4.78 2.04
CA GLN A 11 -7.13 -5.95 1.23
C GLN A 11 -6.92 -5.67 -0.27
N THR A 12 -7.22 -4.46 -0.74
CA THR A 12 -7.02 -4.08 -2.14
C THR A 12 -5.94 -2.99 -2.29
N THR A 13 -5.41 -2.84 -3.50
CA THR A 13 -4.48 -1.75 -3.88
C THR A 13 -5.18 -0.62 -4.63
N PHE A 14 -6.52 -0.60 -4.62
CA PHE A 14 -7.31 0.58 -5.00
C PHE A 14 -7.12 1.70 -3.96
N GLU A 15 -7.46 2.93 -4.31
CA GLU A 15 -7.24 4.08 -3.43
C GLU A 15 -7.91 3.88 -2.07
N GLY A 16 -9.09 3.26 -2.00
CA GLY A 16 -9.79 3.05 -0.73
C GLY A 16 -9.14 2.02 0.19
N GLY A 17 -8.20 1.21 -0.32
CA GLY A 17 -7.45 0.24 0.46
C GLY A 17 -6.08 0.71 0.95
N SER A 18 -5.59 1.87 0.47
CA SER A 18 -4.22 2.34 0.76
C SER A 18 -4.10 3.83 1.05
N ARG A 19 -5.12 4.64 0.75
CA ARG A 19 -5.10 6.09 0.98
C ARG A 19 -5.72 6.41 2.34
N GLU A 20 -4.93 7.06 3.18
CA GLU A 20 -5.26 7.25 4.59
C GLU A 20 -5.42 8.73 4.98
N PRO A 21 -6.28 9.04 5.97
CA PRO A 21 -6.28 10.35 6.59
C PRO A 21 -4.91 10.60 7.26
N SER A 22 -4.33 11.77 7.01
CA SER A 22 -3.02 12.14 7.56
C SER A 22 -3.05 13.58 8.05
N ILE A 23 -2.76 13.79 9.34
CA ILE A 23 -2.72 15.10 9.98
C ILE A 23 -1.39 15.23 10.73
N ALA A 24 -0.66 16.30 10.49
CA ALA A 24 0.54 16.65 11.22
C ALA A 24 0.26 17.86 12.13
N PHE A 25 0.65 17.77 13.40
CA PHE A 25 0.42 18.81 14.39
C PHE A 25 1.69 19.09 15.19
N TRP A 26 2.24 20.29 15.03
CA TRP A 26 3.39 20.75 15.81
C TRP A 26 3.34 22.27 15.99
N PRO A 27 2.80 22.75 17.13
CA PRO A 27 2.68 24.17 17.41
C PRO A 27 4.02 24.90 17.26
N SER A 28 3.94 26.14 16.76
CA SER A 28 5.09 27.02 16.50
C SER A 28 6.07 26.54 15.41
N HIS A 29 5.82 25.39 14.79
CA HIS A 29 6.69 24.82 13.75
C HIS A 29 5.92 24.57 12.45
N ILE A 30 4.77 23.89 12.54
CA ILE A 30 3.86 23.67 11.40
C ILE A 30 2.83 24.78 11.41
N LYS A 31 2.67 25.47 10.28
CA LYS A 31 1.65 26.50 10.11
C LYS A 31 0.25 25.87 10.22
N SER A 32 -0.58 26.44 11.10
CA SER A 32 -1.92 25.92 11.39
C SER A 32 -2.87 26.07 10.20
N GLY A 33 -3.76 25.10 10.02
CA GLY A 33 -4.87 25.17 9.05
C GLY A 33 -4.46 25.03 7.58
N GLU A 34 -3.24 24.56 7.31
CA GLU A 34 -2.74 24.36 5.95
C GLU A 34 -3.14 23.00 5.37
N ILE A 35 -3.26 22.95 4.04
CA ILE A 35 -3.44 21.71 3.27
C ILE A 35 -2.23 21.54 2.36
N SER A 36 -1.61 20.36 2.39
CA SER A 36 -0.57 19.97 1.44
C SER A 36 -1.08 18.87 0.52
N PHE A 37 -0.79 19.01 -0.77
CA PHE A 37 -1.04 17.99 -1.79
C PHE A 37 0.19 17.10 -2.05
N GLN A 38 1.21 17.17 -1.20
CA GLN A 38 2.35 16.26 -1.25
C GLN A 38 1.85 14.80 -1.24
N THR A 39 2.28 14.02 -2.23
CA THR A 39 2.10 12.58 -2.19
C THR A 39 3.00 12.00 -1.10
N GLY A 40 2.40 11.60 0.03
CA GLY A 40 3.08 11.02 1.18
C GLY A 40 2.94 9.51 1.27
N SER A 41 3.79 8.91 2.10
CA SER A 41 3.80 7.50 2.47
C SER A 41 3.96 7.39 3.99
N LEU A 42 3.38 6.35 4.60
CA LEU A 42 3.63 6.06 6.01
C LEU A 42 5.13 5.87 6.31
N MET A 43 5.89 5.36 5.32
CA MET A 43 7.34 5.16 5.43
C MET A 43 8.11 6.47 5.63
N ASP A 44 7.54 7.61 5.25
CA ASP A 44 8.18 8.92 5.40
C ASP A 44 8.31 9.34 6.86
N LEU A 45 7.45 8.82 7.75
CA LEU A 45 7.54 9.11 9.17
C LEU A 45 8.90 8.68 9.73
N PHE A 46 9.42 7.53 9.28
CA PHE A 46 10.75 7.07 9.67
C PHE A 46 11.83 8.10 9.30
N SER A 47 11.93 8.45 8.03
CA SER A 47 12.98 9.36 7.55
C SER A 47 12.81 10.79 8.06
N THR A 48 11.57 11.25 8.21
CA THR A 48 11.26 12.58 8.74
C THR A 48 11.62 12.71 10.21
N LEU A 49 11.32 11.69 11.04
CA LEU A 49 11.63 11.72 12.46
C LEU A 49 13.15 11.66 12.72
N LEU A 50 13.89 10.92 11.91
CA LEU A 50 15.36 10.91 11.97
C LEU A 50 15.94 12.29 11.61
N ASP A 51 15.49 12.89 10.52
CA ASP A 51 15.91 14.25 10.11
C ASP A 51 15.53 15.32 11.17
N LEU A 52 14.34 15.24 11.75
CA LEU A 52 13.94 16.12 12.86
C LEU A 52 14.81 15.94 14.10
N SER A 53 15.34 14.73 14.32
CA SER A 53 16.21 14.40 15.45
C SER A 53 17.70 14.60 15.13
N ASN A 54 18.05 15.09 13.93
CA ASN A 54 19.43 15.17 13.42
C ASN A 54 20.18 13.82 13.43
N ILE A 55 19.46 12.73 13.19
CA ILE A 55 20.03 11.38 13.06
C ILE A 55 20.16 11.05 11.57
N SER A 56 21.31 10.54 11.16
CA SER A 56 21.55 10.11 9.79
C SER A 56 20.74 8.85 9.44
N LEU A 57 20.27 8.77 8.20
CA LEU A 57 19.67 7.55 7.69
C LEU A 57 20.71 6.43 7.62
N PRO A 58 20.29 5.15 7.77
CA PRO A 58 21.14 4.02 7.42
C PRO A 58 21.62 4.14 5.97
N THR A 59 22.90 3.88 5.73
CA THR A 59 23.52 3.94 4.40
C THR A 59 23.84 2.56 3.83
N ASP A 60 23.53 1.50 4.57
CA ASP A 60 23.82 0.10 4.24
C ASP A 60 22.66 -0.62 3.54
N ARG A 61 21.55 0.08 3.30
CA ARG A 61 20.32 -0.46 2.70
C ARG A 61 19.51 0.64 2.01
N PRO A 62 18.65 0.29 1.04
CA PRO A 62 17.65 1.21 0.51
C PRO A 62 16.68 1.68 1.60
N ILE A 63 16.28 2.94 1.53
CA ILE A 63 15.24 3.53 2.37
C ILE A 63 14.22 4.21 1.46
N ASP A 64 12.99 3.67 1.42
CA ASP A 64 11.92 4.20 0.55
C ASP A 64 11.30 5.49 1.08
N GLY A 65 11.24 5.64 2.41
CA GLY A 65 10.73 6.84 3.06
C GLY A 65 11.64 8.03 2.82
N ILE A 66 11.08 9.18 2.45
CA ILE A 66 11.84 10.44 2.35
C ILE A 66 11.46 11.37 3.48
N SER A 67 12.38 12.24 3.89
CA SER A 67 12.03 13.29 4.85
C SER A 67 11.08 14.30 4.21
N ILE A 68 9.89 14.44 4.80
CA ILE A 68 8.90 15.46 4.44
C ILE A 68 8.98 16.67 5.41
N LYS A 69 10.07 16.81 6.18
CA LYS A 69 10.30 17.95 7.09
C LYS A 69 10.13 19.30 6.39
N ASP A 70 10.71 19.46 5.21
CA ASP A 70 10.59 20.70 4.43
C ASP A 70 9.18 20.89 3.82
N VAL A 71 8.42 19.82 3.60
CA VAL A 71 7.00 19.92 3.24
C VAL A 71 6.22 20.47 4.44
N LEU A 72 6.45 19.92 5.62
CA LEU A 72 5.74 20.28 6.85
C LEU A 72 6.07 21.71 7.33
N LEU A 73 7.35 22.10 7.27
CA LEU A 73 7.83 23.35 7.86
C LEU A 73 7.90 24.52 6.87
N LYS A 74 8.04 24.22 5.56
CA LYS A 74 8.29 25.24 4.52
C LYS A 74 7.31 25.15 3.35
N GLY A 75 6.35 24.23 3.37
CA GLY A 75 5.37 24.06 2.29
C GLY A 75 5.97 23.67 0.95
N LYS A 76 7.13 23.00 0.94
CA LYS A 76 7.73 22.48 -0.30
C LYS A 76 6.95 21.28 -0.84
N THR A 77 7.17 20.97 -2.12
CA THR A 77 6.69 19.74 -2.77
C THR A 77 7.87 18.95 -3.28
N ILE A 78 7.80 17.63 -3.16
CA ILE A 78 8.80 16.67 -3.62
C ILE A 78 8.11 15.69 -4.56
N GLU A 79 8.57 15.63 -5.80
CA GLU A 79 8.11 14.60 -6.74
C GLU A 79 8.64 13.23 -6.32
N ARG A 80 7.76 12.24 -6.30
CA ARG A 80 8.10 10.85 -5.98
C ARG A 80 7.06 9.88 -6.53
N PRO A 81 7.42 8.60 -6.69
CA PRO A 81 6.46 7.54 -6.90
C PRO A 81 5.88 7.01 -5.57
N ILE A 82 4.72 6.38 -5.64
CA ILE A 82 4.20 5.47 -4.61
C ILE A 82 3.98 4.11 -5.26
N PHE A 83 4.55 3.07 -4.66
CA PHE A 83 4.41 1.68 -5.08
C PHE A 83 3.38 0.98 -4.20
N TYR A 84 2.43 0.29 -4.81
CA TYR A 84 1.35 -0.41 -4.12
C TYR A 84 1.59 -1.91 -4.27
N TYR A 85 2.01 -2.56 -3.19
CA TYR A 85 2.26 -3.99 -3.14
C TYR A 85 1.07 -4.74 -2.53
N ARG A 86 0.81 -5.95 -3.04
CA ARG A 86 -0.01 -6.96 -2.36
C ARG A 86 0.75 -8.27 -2.39
N GLY A 87 1.17 -8.74 -1.22
CA GLY A 87 2.09 -9.87 -1.12
C GLY A 87 3.42 -9.56 -1.81
N ASP A 88 3.83 -10.43 -2.73
CA ASP A 88 5.06 -10.33 -3.52
C ASP A 88 4.88 -9.58 -4.86
N LEU A 89 3.67 -9.14 -5.19
CA LEU A 89 3.37 -8.47 -6.44
C LEU A 89 3.27 -6.96 -6.29
N LEU A 90 3.98 -6.25 -7.17
CA LEU A 90 3.78 -4.82 -7.39
C LEU A 90 2.50 -4.63 -8.21
N MET A 91 1.41 -4.26 -7.55
CA MET A 91 0.08 -4.18 -8.16
C MET A 91 -0.12 -2.87 -8.91
N ALA A 92 0.33 -1.75 -8.34
CA ALA A 92 0.15 -0.43 -8.95
C ALA A 92 1.29 0.54 -8.61
N VAL A 93 1.43 1.58 -9.41
CA VAL A 93 2.33 2.71 -9.18
C VAL A 93 1.59 4.02 -9.39
N ARG A 94 1.79 4.98 -8.50
CA ARG A 94 1.36 6.37 -8.67
C ARG A 94 2.55 7.30 -8.88
N VAL A 95 2.46 8.17 -9.88
CA VAL A 95 3.42 9.25 -10.14
C VAL A 95 2.62 10.53 -10.39
N GLY A 96 2.79 11.52 -9.50
CA GLY A 96 1.97 12.72 -9.50
C GLY A 96 0.49 12.37 -9.28
N GLN A 97 -0.38 12.82 -10.20
CA GLN A 97 -1.81 12.53 -10.17
C GLN A 97 -2.19 11.21 -10.87
N TYR A 98 -1.27 10.58 -11.59
CA TYR A 98 -1.57 9.40 -12.39
C TYR A 98 -1.22 8.12 -11.65
N LYS A 99 -2.13 7.15 -11.69
CA LYS A 99 -1.93 5.82 -11.13
C LYS A 99 -2.11 4.75 -12.19
N ALA A 100 -1.12 3.87 -12.32
CA ALA A 100 -1.11 2.75 -13.25
C ALA A 100 -1.22 1.44 -12.46
N HIS A 101 -2.22 0.62 -12.77
CA HIS A 101 -2.34 -0.75 -12.26
C HIS A 101 -1.66 -1.72 -13.22
N LEU A 102 -0.62 -2.39 -12.72
CA LEU A 102 0.06 -3.51 -13.39
C LEU A 102 -0.72 -4.82 -13.18
N TRP A 103 -1.43 -4.92 -12.05
CA TRP A 103 -2.30 -6.03 -11.71
C TRP A 103 -3.55 -5.50 -11.03
N THR A 104 -4.69 -6.14 -11.25
CA THR A 104 -5.94 -5.85 -10.52
C THR A 104 -6.47 -7.10 -9.86
N TRP A 105 -6.94 -6.95 -8.62
CA TRP A 105 -7.61 -8.02 -7.91
C TRP A 105 -8.37 -7.52 -6.67
N SER A 106 -9.65 -7.89 -6.53
CA SER A 106 -10.38 -7.79 -5.26
C SER A 106 -10.11 -9.03 -4.41
N ASN A 107 -10.85 -10.11 -4.66
CA ASN A 107 -10.76 -11.40 -3.98
C ASN A 107 -11.23 -12.52 -4.91
N SER A 108 -10.93 -13.76 -4.55
CA SER A 108 -11.30 -14.92 -5.37
C SER A 108 -12.82 -15.07 -5.52
N TRP A 109 -13.27 -15.66 -6.64
CA TRP A 109 -14.68 -16.05 -6.80
C TRP A 109 -15.17 -16.97 -5.68
N SER A 110 -14.29 -17.81 -5.14
CA SER A 110 -14.60 -18.69 -4.00
C SER A 110 -14.96 -17.92 -2.74
N GLU A 111 -14.21 -16.87 -2.39
CA GLU A 111 -14.52 -16.02 -1.24
C GLU A 111 -15.80 -15.21 -1.47
N PHE A 112 -15.96 -14.66 -2.68
CA PHE A 112 -17.10 -13.81 -3.02
C PHE A 112 -18.42 -14.59 -3.08
N LYS A 113 -18.46 -15.75 -3.76
CA LYS A 113 -19.71 -16.52 -4.01
C LYS A 113 -19.88 -17.78 -3.17
N ASN A 114 -18.79 -18.50 -2.87
CA ASN A 114 -18.89 -19.92 -2.48
C ASN A 114 -18.49 -20.25 -1.03
N GLY A 115 -18.11 -19.27 -0.19
CA GLY A 115 -17.59 -19.60 1.16
C GLY A 115 -17.94 -18.64 2.29
N SER A 116 -18.07 -17.33 2.05
CA SER A 116 -18.13 -16.38 3.17
C SER A 116 -18.89 -15.08 2.88
N GLY A 117 -19.30 -14.82 1.63
CA GLY A 117 -19.96 -13.58 1.23
C GLY A 117 -19.04 -12.36 1.40
N VAL A 118 -17.72 -12.57 1.33
CA VAL A 118 -16.72 -11.53 1.51
C VAL A 118 -16.68 -10.68 0.26
N ASP A 119 -16.97 -9.40 0.43
CA ASP A 119 -16.92 -8.39 -0.62
C ASP A 119 -16.06 -7.22 -0.15
N PHE A 120 -14.92 -7.00 -0.83
CA PHE A 120 -14.00 -5.90 -0.52
C PHE A 120 -14.42 -4.57 -1.17
N CYS A 121 -15.44 -4.58 -2.03
CA CYS A 121 -15.93 -3.44 -2.79
C CYS A 121 -17.48 -3.37 -2.74
N PRO A 122 -18.11 -3.37 -1.54
CA PRO A 122 -19.55 -3.53 -1.41
C PRO A 122 -20.33 -2.43 -2.14
N GLY A 123 -21.18 -2.82 -3.09
CA GLY A 123 -21.98 -1.90 -3.90
C GLY A 123 -21.22 -1.22 -5.03
N GLU A 124 -19.97 -1.62 -5.27
CA GLU A 124 -19.10 -1.07 -6.31
C GLU A 124 -18.72 -2.16 -7.31
N ASN A 125 -18.81 -1.85 -8.59
CA ASN A 125 -18.32 -2.72 -9.66
C ASN A 125 -17.86 -1.86 -10.83
N VAL A 126 -16.54 -1.76 -11.00
CA VAL A 126 -15.93 -1.09 -12.14
C VAL A 126 -15.49 -2.17 -13.12
N VAL A 127 -16.16 -2.21 -14.27
CA VAL A 127 -15.97 -3.24 -15.31
C VAL A 127 -14.49 -3.33 -15.68
N GLU A 128 -13.96 -4.56 -15.71
CA GLU A 128 -12.55 -4.89 -16.00
C GLU A 128 -11.50 -4.35 -15.01
N VAL A 129 -11.93 -3.67 -13.93
CA VAL A 129 -11.04 -3.13 -12.89
C VAL A 129 -11.22 -3.90 -11.59
N THR A 130 -12.44 -4.00 -11.05
CA THR A 130 -12.74 -4.74 -9.81
C THR A 130 -12.94 -6.24 -10.11
N THR A 131 -11.86 -6.92 -10.49
CA THR A 131 -11.88 -8.32 -10.93
C THR A 131 -11.73 -9.30 -9.77
N HIS A 132 -12.47 -10.41 -9.82
CA HIS A 132 -12.31 -11.54 -8.87
C HIS A 132 -11.22 -12.54 -9.28
N ASP A 133 -10.72 -12.39 -10.50
CA ASP A 133 -9.52 -13.06 -10.98
C ASP A 133 -8.34 -12.09 -10.87
N GLN A 134 -7.19 -12.58 -10.40
CA GLN A 134 -5.97 -11.79 -10.38
C GLN A 134 -5.49 -11.54 -11.81
N THR A 135 -5.73 -10.33 -12.31
CA THR A 135 -5.58 -10.01 -13.72
C THR A 135 -4.28 -9.27 -13.97
N ASN A 136 -3.51 -9.76 -14.94
CA ASN A 136 -2.22 -9.18 -15.34
C ASN A 136 -2.41 -8.11 -16.44
N HIS A 137 -1.96 -6.90 -16.17
CA HIS A 137 -1.96 -5.76 -17.10
C HIS A 137 -0.55 -5.25 -17.42
N THR A 138 0.52 -5.99 -17.11
CA THR A 138 1.91 -5.49 -17.24
C THR A 138 2.28 -5.05 -18.66
N LEU A 139 1.68 -5.65 -19.70
CA LEU A 139 1.91 -5.25 -21.09
C LEU A 139 1.19 -3.95 -21.47
N GLN A 140 0.07 -3.64 -20.81
CA GLN A 140 -0.73 -2.46 -21.04
C GLN A 140 -1.45 -2.05 -19.74
N PRO A 141 -0.75 -1.38 -18.81
CA PRO A 141 -1.31 -1.07 -17.49
C PRO A 141 -2.55 -0.19 -17.57
N LEU A 142 -3.49 -0.38 -16.65
CA LEU A 142 -4.69 0.46 -16.54
C LEU A 142 -4.31 1.78 -15.90
N LEU A 143 -4.50 2.90 -16.61
CA LEU A 143 -4.12 4.23 -16.14
C LEU A 143 -5.34 5.04 -15.70
N PHE A 144 -5.23 5.71 -14.55
CA PHE A 144 -6.24 6.61 -14.00
C PHE A 144 -5.65 7.97 -13.67
N ASP A 145 -6.46 9.03 -13.77
CA ASP A 145 -6.15 10.37 -13.27
C ASP A 145 -6.86 10.59 -11.94
N LEU A 146 -6.15 10.48 -10.82
CA LEU A 146 -6.73 10.56 -9.48
C LEU A 146 -7.25 11.96 -9.11
N GLY A 147 -6.88 12.99 -9.87
CA GLY A 147 -7.41 14.34 -9.67
C GLY A 147 -8.81 14.49 -10.24
N ALA A 148 -9.04 13.92 -11.43
CA ALA A 148 -10.34 13.95 -12.11
C ALA A 148 -11.25 12.76 -11.72
N ASP A 149 -10.65 11.63 -11.36
CA ASP A 149 -11.30 10.35 -11.10
C ASP A 149 -10.71 9.68 -9.84
N PRO A 150 -11.01 10.22 -8.63
CA PRO A 150 -10.53 9.64 -7.38
C PRO A 150 -11.07 8.23 -7.12
N GLY A 151 -12.19 7.87 -7.75
CA GLY A 151 -12.83 6.56 -7.60
C GLY A 151 -12.37 5.51 -8.61
N GLU A 152 -11.33 5.78 -9.40
CA GLU A 152 -10.76 4.83 -10.36
C GLU A 152 -11.83 4.18 -11.28
N LYS A 153 -12.80 4.97 -11.75
CA LYS A 153 -13.95 4.50 -12.53
C LYS A 153 -13.73 4.54 -14.03
N TYR A 154 -12.81 5.40 -14.50
CA TYR A 154 -12.65 5.71 -15.91
C TYR A 154 -11.20 5.47 -16.36
N VAL A 155 -10.95 4.27 -16.89
CA VAL A 155 -9.65 3.89 -17.44
C VAL A 155 -9.29 4.79 -18.64
N ILE A 156 -8.10 5.38 -18.60
CA ILE A 156 -7.56 6.17 -19.70
C ILE A 156 -7.11 5.23 -20.82
N LYS A 157 -7.63 5.45 -22.02
CA LYS A 157 -7.33 4.61 -23.18
C LYS A 157 -5.85 4.69 -23.58
N PRO A 158 -5.21 3.56 -23.94
CA PRO A 158 -3.83 3.52 -24.44
C PRO A 158 -3.55 4.39 -25.67
N THR A 159 -4.58 4.63 -26.50
CA THR A 159 -4.50 5.49 -27.68
C THR A 159 -4.58 6.98 -27.38
N SER A 160 -4.85 7.37 -26.12
CA SER A 160 -4.98 8.77 -25.74
C SER A 160 -3.60 9.46 -25.61
N PRO A 161 -3.51 10.77 -25.89
CA PRO A 161 -2.28 11.53 -25.66
C PRO A 161 -1.82 11.50 -24.19
N VAL A 162 -2.76 11.47 -23.25
CA VAL A 162 -2.46 11.42 -21.81
C VAL A 162 -1.73 10.12 -21.46
N TYR A 163 -2.24 8.98 -21.93
CA TYR A 163 -1.60 7.68 -21.71
C TYR A 163 -0.20 7.63 -22.31
N GLN A 164 -0.07 8.02 -23.59
CA GLN A 164 1.20 7.99 -24.31
C GLN A 164 2.24 8.93 -23.69
N LYS A 165 1.81 10.03 -23.08
CA LYS A 165 2.68 10.98 -22.39
C LYS A 165 3.20 10.43 -21.06
N HIS A 166 2.33 9.84 -20.24
CA HIS A 166 2.67 9.51 -18.85
C HIS A 166 3.18 8.08 -18.65
N MET A 167 2.64 7.11 -19.40
CA MET A 167 2.96 5.70 -19.21
C MET A 167 4.46 5.36 -19.39
N PRO A 168 5.21 5.91 -20.38
CA PRO A 168 6.64 5.63 -20.51
C PRO A 168 7.45 6.00 -19.27
N THR A 169 7.13 7.15 -18.65
CA THR A 169 7.81 7.61 -17.43
C THR A 169 7.48 6.70 -16.25
N ILE A 170 6.20 6.35 -16.08
CA ILE A 170 5.75 5.43 -15.02
C ILE A 170 6.44 4.07 -15.16
N MET A 171 6.47 3.50 -16.36
CA MET A 171 7.10 2.20 -16.60
C MET A 171 8.63 2.24 -16.46
N SER A 172 9.28 3.38 -16.75
CA SER A 172 10.71 3.57 -16.46
C SER A 172 10.97 3.51 -14.96
N ILE A 173 10.15 4.18 -14.15
CA ILE A 173 10.25 4.16 -12.68
C ILE A 173 10.00 2.75 -12.13
N VAL A 174 8.98 2.04 -12.63
CA VAL A 174 8.72 0.63 -12.27
C VAL A 174 9.95 -0.24 -12.56
N LYS A 175 10.54 -0.09 -13.76
CA LYS A 175 11.71 -0.88 -14.15
C LYS A 175 12.92 -0.60 -13.25
N GLU A 176 13.19 0.66 -12.95
CA GLU A 176 14.28 1.06 -12.07
C GLU A 176 14.10 0.51 -10.66
N HIS A 177 12.88 0.63 -10.10
CA HIS A 177 12.54 0.10 -8.79
C HIS A 177 12.78 -1.42 -8.72
N LEU A 178 12.22 -2.17 -9.67
CA LEU A 178 12.35 -3.63 -9.68
C LEU A 178 13.78 -4.11 -9.96
N ALA A 179 14.57 -3.35 -10.73
CA ALA A 179 15.97 -3.69 -11.01
C ALA A 179 16.88 -3.55 -9.78
N ASN A 180 16.53 -2.65 -8.86
CA ASN A 180 17.29 -2.39 -7.63
C ASN A 180 16.75 -3.16 -6.41
N LEU A 181 15.58 -3.80 -6.54
CA LEU A 181 14.96 -4.55 -5.46
C LEU A 181 15.59 -5.93 -5.31
N VAL A 182 16.18 -6.18 -4.14
CA VAL A 182 16.50 -7.54 -3.67
C VAL A 182 15.47 -7.90 -2.59
N PRO A 183 14.47 -8.75 -2.90
CA PRO A 183 13.44 -9.11 -1.92
C PRO A 183 14.06 -9.81 -0.70
N GLY A 184 13.59 -9.44 0.49
CA GLY A 184 13.94 -10.16 1.71
C GLY A 184 13.35 -11.57 1.74
N VAL A 185 13.88 -12.43 2.60
CA VAL A 185 13.30 -13.76 2.84
C VAL A 185 11.88 -13.59 3.43
N PRO A 186 10.83 -14.16 2.82
CA PRO A 186 9.46 -13.98 3.28
C PRO A 186 9.25 -14.56 4.68
N GLN A 187 8.85 -13.70 5.63
CA GLN A 187 8.66 -14.07 7.03
C GLN A 187 7.28 -14.66 7.32
N LEU A 188 6.31 -14.48 6.41
CA LEU A 188 4.90 -14.84 6.62
C LEU A 188 4.52 -16.19 6.02
N ASN A 189 5.51 -17.02 5.65
CA ASN A 189 5.26 -18.30 5.00
C ASN A 189 4.90 -19.43 5.98
N LEU A 190 5.39 -19.37 7.22
CA LEU A 190 5.30 -20.47 8.18
C LEU A 190 4.46 -20.09 9.39
N CYS A 191 3.59 -21.02 9.80
CA CYS A 191 2.70 -20.91 10.94
C CYS A 191 2.92 -22.12 11.87
N ASP A 192 2.77 -21.90 13.17
CA ASP A 192 2.88 -22.94 14.19
C ASP A 192 1.97 -22.59 15.38
N ASP A 193 1.06 -23.50 15.75
CA ASP A 193 0.14 -23.27 16.87
C ASP A 193 0.86 -23.14 18.21
N ALA A 194 2.01 -23.80 18.37
CA ALA A 194 2.80 -23.76 19.62
C ALA A 194 3.42 -22.39 19.89
N VAL A 195 3.59 -21.54 18.86
CA VAL A 195 4.18 -20.19 19.03
C VAL A 195 3.14 -19.11 19.30
N MET A 196 1.85 -19.47 19.40
CA MET A 196 0.82 -18.52 19.84
C MET A 196 1.06 -18.09 21.29
N ASN A 197 0.31 -17.06 21.75
CA ASN A 197 0.49 -16.42 23.05
C ASN A 197 -0.02 -17.27 24.24
N TRP A 198 0.41 -18.53 24.35
CA TRP A 198 0.03 -19.46 25.42
C TRP A 198 0.65 -19.05 26.76
N ALA A 199 1.94 -18.70 26.77
CA ALA A 199 2.68 -18.35 27.98
C ALA A 199 3.55 -17.09 27.79
N PRO A 200 2.93 -15.91 27.56
CA PRO A 200 3.69 -14.68 27.40
C PRO A 200 4.43 -14.31 28.69
N PRO A 201 5.58 -13.60 28.61
CA PRO A 201 6.34 -13.17 29.79
C PRO A 201 5.46 -12.46 30.83
N GLY A 202 5.52 -12.93 32.07
CA GLY A 202 4.71 -12.39 33.18
C GLY A 202 3.41 -13.14 33.45
N CYS A 203 2.98 -14.07 32.58
CA CYS A 203 1.76 -14.85 32.80
C CYS A 203 1.78 -15.65 34.11
N GLU A 204 2.95 -16.10 34.57
CA GLU A 204 3.11 -16.90 35.79
C GLU A 204 2.70 -16.12 37.04
N LYS A 205 3.21 -14.88 37.16
CA LYS A 205 2.87 -13.98 38.28
C LYS A 205 1.39 -13.63 38.30
N LEU A 206 0.76 -13.56 37.12
CA LEU A 206 -0.66 -13.27 36.98
C LEU A 206 -1.55 -14.51 37.13
N GLY A 207 -0.97 -15.72 37.18
CA GLY A 207 -1.71 -16.98 37.16
C GLY A 207 -2.51 -17.18 35.87
N ARG A 208 -1.99 -16.72 34.73
CA ARG A 208 -2.68 -16.67 33.42
C ARG A 208 -1.99 -17.44 32.30
N CYS A 209 -0.97 -18.24 32.59
CA CYS A 209 -0.37 -19.08 31.55
C CYS A 209 -1.34 -20.18 31.11
N LEU A 210 -1.31 -20.49 29.82
CA LEU A 210 -2.06 -21.57 29.21
C LEU A 210 -1.09 -22.68 28.75
N PRO A 211 -1.53 -23.95 28.70
CA PRO A 211 -0.70 -25.04 28.20
C PRO A 211 -0.41 -24.87 26.70
N ILE A 212 0.84 -25.11 26.31
CA ILE A 212 1.26 -25.05 24.90
C ILE A 212 0.87 -26.38 24.21
N PRO A 213 0.17 -26.35 23.07
CA PRO A 213 -0.15 -27.56 22.30
C PRO A 213 1.09 -28.15 21.64
N LYS A 214 1.03 -29.44 21.28
CA LYS A 214 2.01 -30.05 20.38
C LYS A 214 1.63 -29.73 18.94
N SER A 215 2.56 -29.17 18.18
CA SER A 215 2.40 -28.85 16.75
C SER A 215 3.75 -28.90 16.04
N ASN A 216 3.73 -28.83 14.71
CA ASN A 216 4.92 -28.71 13.88
C ASN A 216 4.72 -27.50 12.94
N PRO A 217 5.78 -26.72 12.65
CA PRO A 217 5.70 -25.65 11.68
C PRO A 217 5.19 -26.14 10.32
N SER A 218 4.23 -25.43 9.74
CA SER A 218 3.66 -25.73 8.43
C SER A 218 3.45 -24.44 7.63
N LYS A 219 3.14 -24.56 6.34
CA LYS A 219 2.83 -23.38 5.52
C LYS A 219 1.55 -22.74 6.05
N CYS A 220 1.58 -21.42 6.25
CA CYS A 220 0.35 -20.68 6.52
C CYS A 220 -0.61 -20.80 5.34
N ASP A 221 -1.89 -20.92 5.64
CA ASP A 221 -2.95 -20.85 4.64
C ASP A 221 -3.40 -19.38 4.50
N TRP A 222 -3.08 -18.80 3.34
CA TRP A 222 -3.48 -17.43 3.01
C TRP A 222 -4.62 -17.51 1.97
N PRO A 223 -5.79 -16.89 2.24
CA PRO A 223 -6.94 -16.98 1.34
C PRO A 223 -6.78 -16.14 0.05
N HIS A 224 -5.68 -15.41 -0.06
CA HIS A 224 -5.31 -14.58 -1.22
C HIS A 224 -4.00 -15.12 -1.83
#